data_AF-A0A822GGN8-F1
#
_entry.id   AF-A0A822GGN8-F1
#
_cell.length_a   1.000
_cell.length_b   1.000
_cell.length_c   1.000
_cell.angle_alpha   90.00
_cell.angle_beta   90.00
_cell.angle_gamma   90.00
#
_symmetry.space_group_name_H-M   'P 1'
#
loop_
_entity.id
_entity.type
_entity.pdbx_description
1 polymer ?
#
loop_
_entity_poly.entity_id
_entity_poly.type
_entity_poly.pdbx_seq_one_letter_code
_entity_poly.pdbx_strand_id
1 'polypeptide(L)' 'DLNEQFRSYLNIFQNKTRGLSLNGFLTKPIQCVTHYPLLIEKILKHTILNHPDYRYIQQAYECARQLNERINKQIFSNEG' A
#
# COMPACT_ATOMS: atom_id res chain seq x y z
N ASP A 1 -31.46 -8.97 -15.31
CA ASP A 1 -30.25 -9.68 -14.87
C ASP A 1 -29.70 -9.10 -13.57
N LEU A 2 -29.43 -9.93 -12.55
CA LEU A 2 -28.88 -9.50 -11.26
C LEU A 2 -27.54 -8.73 -11.40
N ASN A 3 -26.83 -9.01 -12.50
CA ASN A 3 -25.54 -8.42 -12.84
C ASN A 3 -25.64 -6.95 -13.31
N GLU A 4 -26.80 -6.54 -13.84
CA GLU A 4 -27.00 -5.21 -14.40
C GLU A 4 -27.23 -4.16 -13.30
N GLN A 5 -28.02 -4.52 -12.28
CA GLN A 5 -28.19 -3.70 -11.09
C GLN A 5 -26.86 -3.49 -10.35
N PHE A 6 -26.06 -4.54 -10.20
CA PHE A 6 -24.74 -4.45 -9.58
C PHE A 6 -23.80 -3.49 -10.34
N ARG A 7 -23.77 -3.57 -11.68
CA ARG A 7 -23.00 -2.66 -12.53
C ARG A 7 -23.46 -1.20 -12.41
N SER A 8 -24.77 -0.97 -12.33
CA SER A 8 -25.34 0.36 -12.10
C SER A 8 -24.87 0.93 -10.76
N TYR A 9 -24.90 0.13 -9.69
CA TYR A 9 -24.39 0.53 -8.38
C TYR A 9 -22.89 0.83 -8.38
N LEU A 10 -22.07 0.05 -9.10
CA LEU A 10 -20.63 0.33 -9.23
C LEU A 10 -20.36 1.67 -9.92
N ASN A 11 -21.17 2.03 -10.93
CA ASN A 11 -21.04 3.30 -11.65
C ASN A 11 -21.45 4.49 -10.75
N ILE A 12 -22.55 4.34 -10.00
CA ILE A 12 -22.96 5.34 -8.99
C ILE A 12 -21.87 5.52 -7.93
N PHE A 13 -21.31 4.43 -7.43
CA PHE A 13 -20.22 4.45 -6.46
C PHE A 13 -19.01 5.22 -7.00
N GLN A 14 -18.53 4.89 -8.20
CA GLN A 14 -17.37 5.52 -8.83
C GLN A 14 -17.56 7.04 -9.03
N ASN A 15 -18.77 7.47 -9.40
CA ASN A 15 -19.09 8.90 -9.53
C ASN A 15 -19.06 9.63 -8.18
N LYS A 16 -19.50 8.98 -7.10
CA LYS A 16 -19.46 9.55 -5.73
C LYS A 16 -18.05 9.60 -5.13
N THR A 17 -17.14 8.76 -5.61
CA THR A 17 -15.77 8.64 -5.09
C THR A 17 -14.72 9.37 -5.94
N ARG A 18 -15.12 10.46 -6.61
CA ARG A 18 -14.23 11.28 -7.47
C ARG A 18 -13.55 10.46 -8.58
N GLY A 19 -14.27 9.49 -9.14
CA GLY A 19 -13.80 8.67 -10.26
C GLY A 19 -13.01 7.42 -9.86
N LEU A 20 -12.76 7.17 -8.56
CA LEU A 20 -12.03 5.98 -8.13
C LEU A 20 -12.97 4.76 -8.07
N SER A 21 -12.69 3.73 -8.86
CA SER A 21 -13.47 2.50 -8.86
C SER A 21 -13.37 1.76 -7.51
N LEU A 22 -14.34 0.90 -7.21
CA LEU A 22 -14.31 0.03 -6.03
C LEU A 22 -13.00 -0.78 -5.96
N ASN A 23 -12.56 -1.32 -7.09
CA ASN A 23 -11.28 -2.02 -7.17
C ASN A 23 -10.12 -1.11 -6.76
N GLY A 24 -10.09 0.15 -7.22
CA GLY A 24 -9.09 1.13 -6.82
C GLY A 24 -9.05 1.41 -5.31
N PHE A 25 -10.19 1.36 -4.60
CA PHE A 25 -10.20 1.43 -3.13
C PHE A 25 -9.63 0.19 -2.47
N LEU A 26 -9.95 -0.99 -3.01
CA LEU A 26 -9.48 -2.26 -2.48
C LEU A 26 -7.98 -2.47 -2.70
N THR A 27 -7.39 -1.84 -3.72
CA THR A 27 -5.94 -1.88 -3.97
C THR A 27 -5.14 -0.87 -3.11
N LYS A 28 -5.75 0.22 -2.63
CA LYS A 28 -5.08 1.28 -1.84
C LYS A 28 -4.38 0.78 -0.57
N PRO A 29 -4.96 -0.11 0.26
CA PRO A 29 -4.28 -0.66 1.42
C PRO A 29 -2.97 -1.38 1.05
N ILE A 30 -2.99 -2.14 -0.05
CA ILE A 30 -1.80 -2.85 -0.56
C ILE A 30 -0.75 -1.85 -1.04
N GLN A 31 -1.16 -0.80 -1.77
CA GLN A 31 -0.28 0.26 -2.26
C GLN A 31 0.37 1.08 -1.13
N CYS A 32 -0.39 1.42 -0.08
CA CYS A 32 0.16 2.20 1.04
C CYS A 32 1.29 1.43 1.75
N VAL A 33 1.12 0.13 1.96
CA VAL A 33 2.14 -0.68 2.65
C VAL A 33 3.40 -0.84 1.78
N THR A 34 3.24 -1.00 0.45
CA THR A 34 4.38 -1.09 -0.47
C THR A 34 5.16 0.21 -0.62
N HIS A 35 4.52 1.35 -0.43
CA HIS A 35 5.14 2.66 -0.62
C HIS A 35 6.01 3.11 0.57
N TYR A 36 5.75 2.63 1.79
CA TYR A 36 6.49 3.06 2.98
C TYR A 36 7.99 2.77 2.90
N PRO A 37 8.47 1.57 2.50
CA PRO A 37 9.90 1.33 2.35
C PRO A 37 10.56 2.26 1.34
N LEU A 38 9.90 2.57 0.22
CA LEU A 38 10.46 3.45 -0.81
C LEU A 38 10.65 4.88 -0.30
N LEU A 39 9.67 5.39 0.45
CA LEU A 39 9.75 6.72 1.05
C LEU A 39 10.81 6.79 2.15
N ILE A 40 10.83 5.80 3.05
CA ILE A 40 11.78 5.76 4.17
C ILE A 40 13.21 5.53 3.66
N GLU A 41 13.40 4.70 2.63
CA GLU A 41 14.70 4.51 1.97
C GLU A 41 15.23 5.82 1.39
N LYS A 42 14.35 6.61 0.76
CA LYS A 42 14.74 7.92 0.22
C LYS A 42 15.19 8.86 1.32
N ILE A 43 14.51 8.86 2.47
CA ILE A 43 14.93 9.64 3.66
C ILE A 43 16.26 9.12 4.20
N LEU A 44 16.43 7.80 4.34
CA LEU A 44 17.64 7.17 4.84
C LEU A 44 18.86 7.48 3.97
N LYS A 45 18.71 7.44 2.64
CA LYS A 45 19.77 7.79 1.66
C LYS A 45 20.30 9.22 1.81
N HIS A 46 19.49 10.13 2.35
CA HIS A 46 19.85 11.54 2.56
C HIS A 46 20.14 11.85 4.03
N THR A 47 20.08 10.86 4.92
CA THR A 47 20.40 11.01 6.33
C THR A 47 21.83 10.53 6.57
N ILE A 48 22.71 11.41 7.05
CA ILE A 48 24.10 11.04 7.36
C ILE A 48 24.17 10.09 8.56
N LEU A 49 25.17 9.20 8.58
CA LEU A 49 25.34 8.16 9.62
C LEU A 49 25.37 8.70 11.06
N ASN A 50 25.92 9.89 11.26
CA ASN A 50 26.04 10.53 12.58
C ASN A 50 24.80 11.34 12.98
N HIS A 51 23.75 11.37 12.15
CA HIS A 51 22.52 12.06 12.49
C HIS A 51 21.78 11.28 13.60
N PRO A 52 21.22 11.95 14.62
CA PRO A 52 20.47 11.28 15.69
C PRO A 52 19.33 10.41 15.14
N ASP A 53 18.70 10.84 14.04
CA ASP A 53 17.59 10.10 13.43
C ASP A 53 18.01 8.90 12.58
N TYR A 54 19.29 8.77 12.21
CA TYR A 54 19.74 7.73 11.28
C TYR A 54 19.33 6.33 11.74
N ARG A 55 19.55 6.02 13.02
CA ARG A 55 19.19 4.72 13.60
C ARG A 55 17.69 4.47 13.61
N TYR A 56 16.89 5.49 13.93
CA TYR A 56 15.44 5.37 13.95
C TYR A 56 14.87 5.19 12.54
N ILE A 57 15.39 5.92 11.56
CA ILE A 57 14.99 5.82 10.16
C ILE A 57 15.38 4.44 9.60
N GLN A 58 16.57 3.93 9.94
CA GLN A 58 17.01 2.59 9.54
C GLN A 58 16.08 1.50 10.11
N GLN A 59 15.69 1.61 11.39
CA GLN A 59 14.74 0.69 12.01
C GLN A 59 13.35 0.76 11.37
N ALA A 60 12.87 1.97 11.07
CA ALA A 60 11.59 2.18 10.38
C ALA A 60 11.60 1.56 8.98
N TYR A 61 12.71 1.70 8.24
CA TYR A 61 12.88 1.09 6.93
C TYR A 61 12.80 -0.45 7.01
N GLU A 62 13.55 -1.04 7.95
CA GLU A 62 13.58 -2.49 8.14
C GLU A 62 12.19 -3.05 8.53
N CYS A 63 11.49 -2.37 9.44
CA CYS A 63 10.13 -2.73 9.83
C CYS A 63 9.16 -2.69 8.64
N ALA A 64 9.21 -1.62 7.84
CA ALA A 64 8.36 -1.48 6.67
C ALA A 64 8.69 -2.53 5.59
N ARG A 65 9.96 -2.89 5.41
CA ARG A 65 10.38 -3.96 4.48
C ARG A 65 9.83 -5.31 4.91
N GLN A 66 9.97 -5.67 6.18
CA GLN A 66 9.47 -6.94 6.72
C GLN A 66 7.94 -7.05 6.62
N LEU A 67 7.22 -5.94 6.83
CA LEU A 67 5.77 -5.90 6.67
C LEU A 67 5.37 -6.20 5.22
N ASN A 68 6.05 -5.59 4.23
CA ASN A 68 5.82 -5.90 2.82
C ASN A 68 6.10 -7.35 2.47
N GLU A 69 7.21 -7.91 2.94
CA GLU A 69 7.54 -9.32 2.69
C GLU A 69 6.48 -10.26 3.26
N ARG A 70 5.94 -9.96 4.46
CA ARG A 70 4.86 -10.74 5.08
C ARG A 70 3.56 -10.66 4.28
N ILE A 71 3.15 -9.47 3.86
CA ILE A 71 1.93 -9.28 3.05
C ILE A 71 2.07 -9.99 1.70
N ASN A 72 3.20 -9.83 1.02
CA ASN A 72 3.46 -10.52 -0.24
C ASN A 72 3.36 -12.03 -0.06
N LYS A 73 4.02 -12.60 0.96
CA LYS A 73 3.95 -14.04 1.27
C LYS A 73 2.51 -14.51 1.53
N GLN A 74 1.70 -13.74 2.26
CA GLN A 74 0.29 -14.08 2.53
C GLN A 74 -0.56 -14.07 1.26
N ILE A 75 -0.35 -13.11 0.35
CA ILE A 75 -1.05 -13.06 -0.93
C ILE A 75 -0.71 -14.31 -1.75
N PHE A 76 0.58 -14.66 -1.90
CA PHE A 76 1.00 -15.85 -2.64
C PHE A 76 0.51 -17.17 -2.02
N SER A 77 0.42 -17.26 -0.70
CA SER A 77 -0.08 -18.47 -0.02
C SER A 77 -1.60 -18.65 -0.11
N ASN A 78 -2.38 -17.58 -0.29
CA ASN A 78 -3.84 -17.66 -0.45
C ASN A 78 -4.29 -17.93 -1.89
N GLU A 79 -3.38 -17.90 -2.86
CA GLU A 79 -3.67 -18.22 -4.27
C GLU A 79 -3.34 -19.68 -4.66
N GLY A 80 -2.84 -20.49 -3.72
CA GLY A 80 -2.62 -21.94 -3.87
C GLY A 80 -3.65 -22.77 -3.11
#